data_AF-H2Y3W9-F1
#
_entry.id   AF-H2Y3W9-F1
#
_cell.length_a   1.000
_cell.length_b   1.000
_cell.length_c   1.000
_cell.angle_alpha   90.00
_cell.angle_beta   90.00
_cell.angle_gamma   90.00
#
_symmetry.space_group_name_H-M   'P 1'
#
loop_
_entity.id
_entity.type
_entity.pdbx_description
1 polymer ?
#
loop_
_entity_poly.entity_id
_entity_poly.type
_entity_poly.pdbx_seq_one_letter_code
_entity_poly.pdbx_strand_id
1 'polypeptide(L)'
;YPKQVFFIIGNEFCERFSFYGMRTVLILYARNFLSFDDDTSTSIFHAFTMLAYFFPLVGGILADSYWGKYKTIAYLSIVYVIGHVMKTIAAIPFIPGNTTHIVLSMIGLLLIAMGTGGIKPCVSSFGGDQFKLHQTVYLSQFFSMFYFAINSGALISKFITPMFRADLDCYPGHVGPKYDECYAVAFGVPGFLMLLAVGFFFAGTKYYNRVPLQSNVFWKLCKCVYSALRNKWKRRGQKGEEHWHWVDYADALVSRSGSIRWIAWMLWGVRVVFKWEFNWKKSEAQGSRWTLQALQLDGTWVITLYPLLRHYKINFSPIRKMTVGLLLAGLSFVFAAALQFAIDAGKTPLPSNNQFSVRVINLSPCDVNLTSSKPLFDTIPVQPNEVRFGQSLPTSKPENGKSSVTFITPYDVKDLHVNVSDHDVTIKANERSKPVQVQSGRSAYVVYQGANRLYEGSVDVGVGGVYTVVLIADQNDVRSLETSQGALIDMNPNNINIAWMLPQYFVITVGEVFLSITGLEFSYTQAPPSMKSVMTRWLLTVSMGSVIVLVIAKSKMIARQAHEFLFFAALIGVATIIFALLARGYKPVDPDEFTRDKGENEREKRE
;
A
#
# COMPACT_ATOMS: atom_id res chain seq x y z
N TYR A 1 10.28 -30.00 20.77
CA TYR A 1 10.42 -28.96 19.73
C TYR A 1 11.86 -28.43 19.75
N PRO A 2 12.52 -28.17 18.61
CA PRO A 2 13.94 -27.77 18.60
C PRO A 2 14.15 -26.38 19.23
N LYS A 3 15.14 -26.24 20.13
CA LYS A 3 15.40 -24.99 20.86
C LYS A 3 15.77 -23.83 19.94
N GLN A 4 16.46 -24.12 18.82
CA GLN A 4 16.83 -23.13 17.82
C GLN A 4 15.65 -22.39 17.19
N VAL A 5 14.45 -22.98 17.18
CA VAL A 5 13.27 -22.40 16.53
C VAL A 5 12.78 -21.14 17.26
N PHE A 6 12.96 -21.09 18.59
CA PHE A 6 12.59 -19.93 19.39
C PHE A 6 13.32 -18.66 18.92
N PHE A 7 14.63 -18.76 18.65
CA PHE A 7 15.43 -17.65 18.16
C PHE A 7 15.00 -17.17 16.78
N ILE A 8 14.61 -18.09 15.88
CA ILE A 8 14.16 -17.76 14.53
C ILE A 8 12.80 -17.07 14.57
N ILE A 9 11.86 -17.55 15.39
CA ILE A 9 10.54 -16.95 15.54
C ILE A 9 10.63 -15.58 16.20
N GLY A 10 11.44 -15.42 17.24
CA GLY A 10 11.70 -14.11 17.88
C GLY A 10 12.32 -13.11 16.91
N ASN A 11 13.32 -13.53 16.14
CA ASN A 11 13.89 -12.72 15.06
C ASN A 11 12.83 -12.30 14.04
N GLU A 12 11.99 -13.23 13.57
CA GLU A 12 10.94 -12.92 12.59
C GLU A 12 9.91 -11.93 13.14
N PHE A 13 9.45 -12.11 14.38
CA PHE A 13 8.51 -11.19 15.02
C PHE A 13 9.06 -9.76 15.07
N CYS A 14 10.27 -9.59 15.58
CA CYS A 14 10.92 -8.28 15.73
C CYS A 14 11.21 -7.62 14.37
N GLU A 15 11.68 -8.39 13.38
CA GLU A 15 11.91 -7.87 12.02
C GLU A 15 10.61 -7.43 11.35
N ARG A 16 9.52 -8.21 11.52
CA ARG A 16 8.21 -7.89 10.93
C ARG A 16 7.60 -6.66 11.58
N PHE A 17 7.70 -6.54 12.90
CA PHE A 17 7.34 -5.30 13.57
C PHE A 17 8.10 -4.12 12.97
N SER A 18 9.43 -4.23 12.85
CA SER A 18 10.26 -3.14 12.36
C SER A 18 9.84 -2.68 10.95
N PHE A 19 9.70 -3.64 10.04
CA PHE A 19 9.34 -3.38 8.64
C PHE A 19 7.97 -2.69 8.53
N TYR A 20 6.94 -3.24 9.17
CA TYR A 20 5.58 -2.73 9.03
C TYR A 20 5.37 -1.43 9.82
N GLY A 21 5.99 -1.28 10.99
CA GLY A 21 5.93 -0.05 11.79
C GLY A 21 6.48 1.14 11.04
N MET A 22 7.73 1.03 10.55
CA MET A 22 8.37 2.07 9.73
C MET A 22 7.55 2.38 8.48
N ARG A 23 7.10 1.35 7.75
CA ARG A 23 6.35 1.53 6.50
C ARG A 23 5.02 2.27 6.71
N THR A 24 4.35 2.07 7.84
CA THR A 24 3.02 2.67 8.12
C THR A 24 3.08 4.19 8.22
N VAL A 25 4.13 4.73 8.83
CA VAL A 25 4.29 6.19 9.00
C VAL A 25 5.09 6.86 7.87
N LEU A 26 5.58 6.08 6.90
CA LEU A 26 6.50 6.56 5.87
C LEU A 26 5.88 7.61 4.94
N ILE A 27 4.62 7.44 4.53
CA ILE A 27 3.93 8.42 3.66
C ILE A 27 3.75 9.75 4.40
N LEU A 28 3.32 9.68 5.67
CA LEU A 28 3.13 10.87 6.50
C LEU A 28 4.45 11.60 6.74
N TYR A 29 5.55 10.87 6.95
CA TYR A 29 6.87 11.47 7.04
C TYR A 29 7.30 12.17 5.74
N ALA A 30 7.10 11.53 4.58
CA ALA A 30 7.46 12.13 3.29
C ALA A 30 6.67 13.42 3.03
N ARG A 31 5.39 13.43 3.39
CA ARG A 31 4.49 14.58 3.24
C ARG A 31 4.77 15.68 4.27
N ASN A 32 4.62 15.37 5.56
CA ASN A 32 4.58 16.36 6.63
C ASN A 32 5.99 16.84 7.02
N PHE A 33 6.98 15.92 7.05
CA PHE A 33 8.32 16.25 7.53
C PHE A 33 9.29 16.62 6.40
N LEU A 34 9.29 15.90 5.27
CA LEU A 34 10.13 16.24 4.11
C LEU A 34 9.50 17.27 3.17
N SER A 35 8.22 17.59 3.37
CA SER A 35 7.46 18.56 2.57
C SER A 35 7.31 18.16 1.09
N PHE A 36 7.18 16.87 0.80
CA PHE A 36 6.83 16.40 -0.54
C PHE A 36 5.32 16.47 -0.79
N ASP A 37 4.94 16.59 -2.06
CA ASP A 37 3.55 16.44 -2.51
C ASP A 37 3.05 14.99 -2.35
N ASP A 38 1.73 14.80 -2.44
CA ASP A 38 1.09 13.50 -2.24
C ASP A 38 1.48 12.47 -3.32
N ASP A 39 1.63 12.91 -4.57
CA ASP A 39 2.03 12.05 -5.68
C ASP A 39 3.47 11.55 -5.47
N THR A 40 4.38 12.44 -5.06
CA THR A 40 5.79 12.12 -4.79
C THR A 40 5.95 11.27 -3.53
N SER A 41 5.19 11.55 -2.47
CA SER A 41 5.16 10.75 -1.24
C SER A 41 4.70 9.31 -1.51
N THR A 42 3.64 9.16 -2.30
CA THR A 42 3.13 7.86 -2.77
C THR A 42 4.16 7.14 -3.65
N SER A 43 4.83 7.88 -4.53
CA SER A 43 5.88 7.34 -5.40
C SER A 43 7.07 6.79 -4.61
N ILE A 44 7.56 7.53 -3.61
CA ILE A 44 8.65 7.09 -2.73
C ILE A 44 8.27 5.81 -2.00
N PHE A 45 7.04 5.75 -1.47
CA PHE A 45 6.54 4.56 -0.81
C PHE A 45 6.53 3.33 -1.74
N HIS A 46 6.02 3.49 -2.96
CA HIS A 46 5.96 2.39 -3.93
C HIS A 46 7.34 2.00 -4.45
N ALA A 47 8.25 2.96 -4.65
CA ALA A 47 9.65 2.68 -5.01
C ALA A 47 10.37 1.90 -3.90
N PHE A 48 10.21 2.29 -2.64
CA PHE A 48 10.72 1.53 -1.50
C PHE A 48 10.16 0.10 -1.47
N THR A 49 8.84 -0.04 -1.63
CA THR A 49 8.17 -1.34 -1.65
C THR A 49 8.69 -2.21 -2.80
N MET A 50 8.83 -1.64 -3.99
CA MET A 50 9.37 -2.29 -5.18
C MET A 50 10.76 -2.88 -4.90
N LEU A 51 11.66 -2.10 -4.30
CA LEU A 51 13.01 -2.54 -3.95
C LEU A 51 12.98 -3.64 -2.88
N ALA A 52 12.18 -3.48 -1.83
CA ALA A 52 12.05 -4.45 -0.74
C ALA A 52 11.53 -5.82 -1.22
N TYR A 53 10.82 -5.88 -2.35
CA TYR A 53 10.38 -7.12 -2.99
C TYR A 53 11.20 -7.53 -4.21
N PHE A 54 12.14 -6.70 -4.67
CA PHE A 54 13.15 -7.04 -5.68
C PHE A 54 14.34 -7.78 -5.07
N PHE A 55 14.89 -7.24 -3.97
CA PHE A 55 16.05 -7.80 -3.29
C PHE A 55 15.90 -9.24 -2.74
N PRO A 56 14.70 -9.82 -2.50
CA PRO A 56 14.57 -11.26 -2.24
C PRO A 56 15.20 -12.13 -3.33
N LEU A 57 15.12 -11.75 -4.60
CA LEU A 57 15.79 -12.49 -5.68
C LEU A 57 17.31 -12.49 -5.48
N VAL A 58 17.88 -11.32 -5.19
CA VAL A 58 19.32 -11.14 -4.95
C VAL A 58 19.75 -11.93 -3.72
N GLY A 59 19.01 -11.82 -2.62
CA GLY A 59 19.26 -12.55 -1.37
C GLY A 59 19.22 -14.07 -1.55
N GLY A 60 18.23 -14.59 -2.29
CA GLY A 60 18.14 -16.01 -2.61
C GLY A 60 19.34 -16.50 -3.42
N ILE A 61 19.78 -15.74 -4.44
CA ILE A 61 20.96 -16.07 -5.24
C ILE A 61 22.24 -16.07 -4.38
N LEU A 62 22.42 -15.06 -3.52
CA LEU A 62 23.57 -14.96 -2.61
C LEU A 62 23.59 -16.13 -1.62
N ALA A 63 22.44 -16.49 -1.04
CA ALA A 63 22.32 -17.60 -0.12
C ALA A 63 22.61 -18.96 -0.78
N ASP A 64 22.10 -19.19 -1.99
CA ASP A 64 22.21 -20.50 -2.64
C ASP A 64 23.54 -20.70 -3.37
N SER A 65 24.16 -19.62 -3.88
CA SER A 65 25.31 -19.72 -4.78
C SER A 65 26.65 -19.30 -4.16
N TYR A 66 26.66 -18.44 -3.13
CA TYR A 66 27.90 -17.82 -2.66
C TYR A 66 28.14 -17.96 -1.16
N TRP A 67 27.17 -17.56 -0.33
CA TRP A 67 27.40 -17.34 1.11
C TRP A 67 26.77 -18.39 2.02
N GLY A 68 25.69 -19.03 1.58
CA GLY A 68 24.86 -19.88 2.44
C GLY A 68 23.83 -19.04 3.20
N LYS A 69 22.67 -19.64 3.50
CA LYS A 69 21.52 -18.96 4.14
C LYS A 69 21.90 -18.21 5.42
N TYR A 70 22.68 -18.83 6.31
CA TYR A 70 23.09 -18.23 7.58
C TYR A 70 23.88 -16.93 7.39
N LYS A 71 24.92 -16.94 6.53
CA LYS A 71 25.75 -15.75 6.28
C LYS A 71 24.96 -14.65 5.56
N THR A 72 24.10 -15.01 4.62
CA THR A 72 23.22 -14.06 3.93
C THR A 72 22.28 -13.36 4.92
N ILE A 73 21.66 -14.11 5.83
CA ILE A 73 20.82 -13.50 6.89
C ILE A 73 21.67 -12.57 7.77
N ALA A 74 22.83 -13.04 8.25
CA ALA A 74 23.68 -12.26 9.14
C ALA A 74 24.13 -10.92 8.52
N TYR A 75 24.70 -10.93 7.31
CA TYR A 75 25.23 -9.72 6.69
C TYR A 75 24.13 -8.74 6.28
N LEU A 76 23.04 -9.22 5.68
CA LEU A 76 21.96 -8.35 5.22
C LEU A 76 21.13 -7.79 6.38
N SER A 77 21.03 -8.51 7.50
CA SER A 77 20.43 -7.96 8.72
C SER A 77 21.24 -6.81 9.33
N ILE A 78 22.58 -6.82 9.23
CA ILE A 78 23.42 -5.70 9.67
C ILE A 78 23.18 -4.47 8.77
N VAL A 79 23.14 -4.67 7.45
CA VAL A 79 22.79 -3.60 6.48
C VAL A 79 21.42 -3.01 6.81
N TYR A 80 20.47 -3.85 7.20
CA TYR A 80 19.13 -3.43 7.60
C TYR A 80 19.17 -2.51 8.84
N VAL A 81 19.92 -2.89 9.88
CA VAL A 81 20.08 -2.07 11.10
C VAL A 81 20.70 -0.71 10.76
N ILE A 82 21.75 -0.68 9.92
CA ILE A 82 22.38 0.57 9.48
C ILE A 82 21.35 1.47 8.78
N GLY A 83 20.52 0.91 7.90
CA GLY A 83 19.45 1.64 7.23
C GLY A 83 18.46 2.28 8.21
N HIS A 84 18.07 1.55 9.27
CA HIS A 84 17.21 2.09 10.33
C HIS A 84 17.88 3.20 11.15
N VAL A 85 19.16 3.05 11.48
CA VAL A 85 19.92 4.09 12.19
C VAL A 85 19.97 5.36 11.35
N MET A 86 20.32 5.26 10.07
CA MET A 86 20.33 6.41 9.16
C MET A 86 18.95 7.06 9.04
N LYS A 87 17.90 6.25 8.91
CA LYS A 87 16.52 6.74 8.80
C LYS A 87 16.04 7.45 10.07
N THR A 88 16.45 6.95 11.24
CA THR A 88 16.16 7.56 12.54
C THR A 88 16.86 8.90 12.70
N ILE A 89 18.16 8.95 12.36
CA ILE A 89 18.93 10.20 12.35
C ILE A 89 18.29 11.22 11.39
N ALA A 90 17.88 10.79 10.20
CA ALA A 90 17.23 11.66 9.20
C ALA A 90 15.96 12.35 9.74
N ALA A 91 15.26 11.74 10.70
CA ALA A 91 14.02 12.24 11.26
C ALA A 91 14.21 13.16 12.48
N ILE A 92 15.45 13.48 12.86
CA ILE A 92 15.75 14.43 13.93
C ILE A 92 15.67 15.86 13.37
N PRO A 93 14.79 16.73 13.86
CA PRO A 93 14.54 18.05 13.28
C PRO A 93 15.69 19.05 13.46
N PHE A 94 16.64 18.78 14.37
CA PHE A 94 17.81 19.63 14.62
C PHE A 94 18.89 19.54 13.52
N ILE A 95 18.79 18.58 12.60
CA ILE A 95 19.75 18.48 11.49
C ILE A 95 19.52 19.62 10.50
N PRO A 96 20.56 20.41 10.16
CA PRO A 96 20.40 21.54 9.26
C PRO A 96 20.20 21.09 7.80
N GLY A 97 19.25 21.77 7.14
CA GLY A 97 19.01 21.66 5.69
C GLY A 97 18.04 20.56 5.28
N ASN A 98 17.00 20.92 4.51
CA ASN A 98 16.00 19.96 4.02
C ASN A 98 16.61 18.85 3.15
N THR A 99 17.60 19.23 2.34
CA THR A 99 18.35 18.31 1.46
C THR A 99 19.04 17.20 2.26
N THR A 100 19.59 17.51 3.43
CA THR A 100 20.27 16.52 4.30
C THR A 100 19.29 15.45 4.78
N HIS A 101 18.10 15.85 5.25
CA HIS A 101 17.06 14.91 5.67
C HIS A 101 16.60 14.02 4.51
N ILE A 102 16.43 14.60 3.31
CA ILE A 102 16.04 13.85 2.12
C ILE A 102 17.11 12.81 1.77
N VAL A 103 18.38 13.22 1.66
CA VAL A 103 19.48 12.32 1.27
C VAL A 103 19.66 11.18 2.28
N LEU A 104 19.74 11.47 3.58
CA LEU A 104 19.85 10.43 4.62
C LEU A 104 18.63 9.50 4.61
N SER A 105 17.43 10.06 4.41
CA SER A 105 16.19 9.27 4.33
C SER A 105 16.21 8.33 3.13
N MET A 106 16.63 8.79 1.94
CA MET A 106 16.65 7.95 0.74
C MET A 106 17.69 6.83 0.82
N ILE A 107 18.90 7.14 1.32
CA ILE A 107 19.93 6.13 1.55
C ILE A 107 19.47 5.12 2.61
N GLY A 108 18.87 5.60 3.70
CA GLY A 108 18.31 4.74 4.74
C GLY A 108 17.24 3.78 4.21
N LEU A 109 16.30 4.29 3.40
CA LEU A 109 15.25 3.47 2.76
C LEU A 109 15.82 2.42 1.81
N LEU A 110 16.85 2.77 1.03
CA LEU A 110 17.52 1.83 0.14
C LEU A 110 18.20 0.69 0.92
N LEU A 111 18.92 1.02 1.99
CA LEU A 111 19.57 0.03 2.87
C LEU A 111 18.54 -0.87 3.56
N ILE A 112 17.43 -0.30 4.05
CA ILE A 112 16.31 -1.06 4.62
C ILE A 112 15.72 -2.01 3.57
N ALA A 113 15.47 -1.54 2.35
CA ALA A 113 14.94 -2.36 1.27
C ALA A 113 15.87 -3.53 0.90
N MET A 114 17.19 -3.28 0.84
CA MET A 114 18.20 -4.32 0.62
C MET A 114 18.21 -5.36 1.75
N GLY A 115 18.19 -4.87 3.00
CA GLY A 115 18.17 -5.71 4.20
C GLY A 115 16.95 -6.61 4.27
N THR A 116 15.75 -6.03 4.40
CA THR A 116 14.50 -6.80 4.51
C THR A 116 14.27 -7.69 3.28
N GLY A 117 14.57 -7.18 2.08
CA GLY A 117 14.38 -7.92 0.85
C GLY A 117 15.26 -9.16 0.82
N GLY A 118 16.57 -9.00 1.03
CA GLY A 118 17.49 -10.13 0.87
C GLY A 118 17.44 -11.18 1.98
N ILE A 119 16.92 -10.86 3.17
CA ILE A 119 16.72 -11.87 4.23
C ILE A 119 15.43 -12.69 4.06
N LYS A 120 14.37 -12.13 3.45
CA LYS A 120 13.04 -12.78 3.29
C LYS A 120 13.08 -14.23 2.76
N PRO A 121 13.85 -14.58 1.70
CA PRO A 121 13.94 -15.96 1.21
C PRO A 121 14.61 -16.92 2.18
N CYS A 122 15.52 -16.37 2.96
CA CYS A 122 16.51 -17.14 3.68
C CYS A 122 15.96 -17.56 5.03
N VAL A 123 15.26 -16.68 5.76
CA VAL A 123 14.83 -16.94 7.15
C VAL A 123 13.82 -18.09 7.24
N SER A 124 12.78 -18.08 6.39
CA SER A 124 11.76 -19.13 6.39
C SER A 124 12.30 -20.49 5.96
N SER A 125 13.15 -20.50 4.92
CA SER A 125 13.80 -21.73 4.46
C SER A 125 14.87 -22.23 5.43
N PHE A 126 15.61 -21.34 6.10
CA PHE A 126 16.57 -21.68 7.16
C PHE A 126 15.88 -22.23 8.41
N GLY A 127 14.71 -21.70 8.77
CA GLY A 127 13.86 -22.24 9.83
C GLY A 127 13.34 -23.65 9.52
N GLY A 128 12.92 -23.89 8.27
CA GLY A 128 12.52 -25.22 7.81
C GLY A 128 13.67 -26.24 7.88
N ASP A 129 14.90 -25.83 7.58
CA ASP A 129 16.09 -26.69 7.63
C ASP A 129 16.47 -27.14 9.06
N GLN A 130 15.82 -26.59 10.11
CA GLN A 130 16.07 -27.00 11.49
C GLN A 130 15.37 -28.31 11.88
N PHE A 131 14.48 -28.81 11.03
CA PHE A 131 13.72 -30.05 11.25
C PHE A 131 14.23 -31.17 10.35
N LYS A 132 14.16 -32.41 10.85
CA LYS A 132 14.47 -33.61 10.04
C LYS A 132 13.27 -34.03 9.19
N LEU A 133 13.49 -34.73 8.08
CA LEU A 133 12.46 -35.12 7.10
C LEU A 133 11.28 -35.90 7.72
N HIS A 134 11.51 -36.67 8.78
CA HIS A 134 10.48 -37.46 9.48
C HIS A 134 9.56 -36.63 10.41
N GLN A 135 9.84 -35.34 10.62
CA GLN A 135 9.16 -34.48 11.60
C GLN A 135 8.13 -33.55 10.94
N THR A 136 7.31 -34.08 10.04
CA THR A 136 6.35 -33.29 9.23
C THR A 136 5.33 -32.52 10.08
N VAL A 137 4.84 -33.11 11.18
CA VAL A 137 3.89 -32.46 12.10
C VAL A 137 4.52 -31.23 12.77
N TYR A 138 5.74 -31.36 13.30
CA TYR A 138 6.44 -30.25 13.96
C TYR A 138 6.84 -29.15 12.97
N LEU A 139 7.18 -29.52 11.73
CA LEU A 139 7.46 -28.56 10.66
C LEU A 139 6.20 -27.75 10.30
N SER A 140 5.02 -28.38 10.25
CA SER A 140 3.75 -27.69 10.02
C SER A 140 3.41 -26.71 11.16
N GLN A 141 3.65 -27.13 12.41
CA GLN A 141 3.48 -26.26 13.58
C GLN A 141 4.44 -25.06 13.54
N PHE A 142 5.69 -25.28 13.10
CA PHE A 142 6.65 -24.19 12.89
C PHE A 142 6.15 -23.15 11.92
N PHE A 143 5.73 -23.56 10.72
CA PHE A 143 5.22 -22.59 9.75
C PHE A 143 3.98 -21.86 10.28
N SER A 144 3.10 -22.55 11.01
CA SER A 144 1.93 -21.90 11.65
C SER A 144 2.35 -20.81 12.64
N MET A 145 3.32 -21.12 13.53
CA MET A 145 3.83 -20.14 14.50
C MET A 145 4.62 -19.00 13.85
N PHE A 146 5.35 -19.30 12.77
CA PHE A 146 6.06 -18.33 11.95
C PHE A 146 5.08 -17.34 11.29
N TYR A 147 3.99 -17.85 10.71
CA TYR A 147 2.91 -17.02 10.17
C TYR A 147 2.21 -16.20 11.25
N PHE A 148 1.99 -16.77 12.43
CA PHE A 148 1.45 -16.03 13.56
C PHE A 148 2.36 -14.86 13.95
N ALA A 149 3.68 -15.10 14.06
CA ALA A 149 4.67 -14.06 14.38
C ALA A 149 4.72 -12.94 13.33
N ILE A 150 4.62 -13.28 12.04
CA ILE A 150 4.53 -12.29 10.95
C ILE A 150 3.32 -11.38 11.13
N ASN A 151 2.14 -11.99 11.32
CA ASN A 151 0.89 -11.24 11.40
C ASN A 151 0.80 -10.43 12.70
N SER A 152 1.25 -10.98 13.83
CA SER A 152 1.25 -10.28 15.11
C SER A 152 2.23 -9.10 15.11
N GLY A 153 3.46 -9.27 14.64
CA GLY A 153 4.42 -8.17 14.50
C GLY A 153 3.91 -7.06 13.57
N ALA A 154 3.35 -7.45 12.43
CA ALA A 154 2.73 -6.50 11.49
C ALA A 154 1.56 -5.74 12.10
N LEU A 155 0.69 -6.42 12.84
CA LEU A 155 -0.49 -5.83 13.46
C LEU A 155 -0.08 -4.84 14.55
N ILE A 156 0.73 -5.28 15.52
CA ILE A 156 1.12 -4.49 16.68
C ILE A 156 1.87 -3.22 16.23
N SER A 157 2.81 -3.34 15.31
CA SER A 157 3.59 -2.20 14.82
C SER A 157 2.75 -1.11 14.17
N LYS A 158 1.69 -1.47 13.45
CA LYS A 158 0.79 -0.50 12.81
C LYS A 158 -0.05 0.32 13.80
N PHE A 159 -0.16 -0.11 15.06
CA PHE A 159 -0.80 0.68 16.12
C PHE A 159 0.21 1.50 16.88
N ILE A 160 1.23 0.81 17.37
CA ILE A 160 2.17 1.38 18.32
C ILE A 160 3.02 2.45 17.61
N THR A 161 3.44 2.21 16.36
CA THR A 161 4.32 3.17 15.66
C THR A 161 3.64 4.51 15.36
N PRO A 162 2.38 4.58 14.86
CA PRO A 162 1.67 5.85 14.76
C PRO A 162 1.40 6.53 16.11
N MET A 163 1.18 5.76 17.18
CA MET A 163 1.03 6.29 18.54
C MET A 163 2.30 7.01 19.00
N PHE A 164 3.48 6.42 18.76
CA PHE A 164 4.75 7.07 19.05
C PHE A 164 4.97 8.37 18.26
N ARG A 165 4.36 8.51 17.10
CA ARG A 165 4.47 9.71 16.25
C ARG A 165 3.55 10.84 16.75
N ALA A 166 2.31 10.51 17.14
CA ALA A 166 1.26 11.50 17.37
C ALA A 166 1.07 11.88 18.86
N ASP A 167 1.25 10.93 19.78
CA ASP A 167 0.88 11.12 21.19
C ASP A 167 2.07 11.51 22.09
N LEU A 168 3.29 11.47 21.54
CA LEU A 168 4.52 11.85 22.26
C LEU A 168 4.97 13.26 21.88
N ASP A 169 5.01 14.16 22.87
CA ASP A 169 5.63 15.47 22.73
C ASP A 169 7.15 15.36 22.90
N CYS A 170 7.86 15.19 21.79
CA CYS A 170 9.31 14.96 21.78
C CYS A 170 10.15 16.23 21.76
N TYR A 171 9.55 17.38 21.42
CA TYR A 171 10.26 18.64 21.21
C TYR A 171 9.54 19.80 21.91
N PRO A 172 9.41 19.77 23.25
CA PRO A 172 8.68 20.79 23.99
C PRO A 172 9.32 22.17 23.78
N GLY A 173 8.50 23.18 23.48
CA GLY A 173 8.95 24.56 23.28
C GLY A 173 9.36 24.94 21.86
N HIS A 174 9.24 24.04 20.88
CA HIS A 174 9.45 24.32 19.46
C HIS A 174 8.14 24.21 18.67
N VAL A 175 7.86 25.19 17.80
CA VAL A 175 6.63 25.23 16.98
C VAL A 175 7.00 25.10 15.51
N GLY A 176 6.35 24.18 14.79
CA GLY A 176 6.48 24.05 13.35
C GLY A 176 6.31 22.61 12.86
N PRO A 177 6.06 22.40 11.55
CA PRO A 177 5.62 21.11 11.01
C PRO A 177 6.61 19.95 11.20
N LYS A 178 7.89 20.26 11.46
CA LYS A 178 8.93 19.26 11.78
C LYS A 178 9.01 18.91 13.27
N TYR A 179 8.46 19.75 14.13
CA TYR A 179 8.47 19.63 15.60
C TYR A 179 7.12 19.14 16.15
N ASP A 180 6.03 19.32 15.39
CA ASP A 180 4.66 18.93 15.77
C ASP A 180 4.46 17.41 15.95
N GLU A 181 5.31 16.58 15.35
CA GLU A 181 5.17 15.11 15.38
C GLU A 181 6.51 14.40 15.62
N CYS A 182 6.50 13.33 16.40
CA CYS A 182 7.71 12.63 16.82
C CYS A 182 8.15 11.51 15.86
N TYR A 183 8.61 11.88 14.67
CA TYR A 183 9.09 10.92 13.68
C TYR A 183 10.37 10.18 14.08
N ALA A 184 11.28 10.82 14.83
CA ALA A 184 12.52 10.20 15.28
C ALA A 184 12.27 8.95 16.13
N VAL A 185 11.35 9.02 17.10
CA VAL A 185 10.98 7.86 17.93
C VAL A 185 10.20 6.84 17.11
N ALA A 186 9.28 7.29 16.25
CA ALA A 186 8.50 6.42 15.38
C ALA A 186 9.38 5.57 14.44
N PHE A 187 10.56 6.04 14.03
CA PHE A 187 11.53 5.24 13.27
C PHE A 187 12.58 4.54 14.14
N GLY A 188 12.94 5.14 15.28
CA GLY A 188 13.92 4.62 16.22
C GLY A 188 13.48 3.33 16.90
N VAL A 189 12.21 3.23 17.33
CA VAL A 189 11.70 2.01 17.98
C VAL A 189 11.70 0.79 17.03
N PRO A 190 11.18 0.89 15.79
CA PRO A 190 11.42 -0.13 14.76
C PRO A 190 12.90 -0.48 14.60
N GLY A 191 13.78 0.52 14.51
CA GLY A 191 15.22 0.31 14.39
C GLY A 191 15.84 -0.49 15.54
N PHE A 192 15.44 -0.18 16.78
CA PHE A 192 15.85 -0.93 17.97
C PHE A 192 15.31 -2.36 17.96
N LEU A 193 14.06 -2.57 17.55
CA LEU A 193 13.50 -3.92 17.42
C LEU A 193 14.22 -4.72 16.32
N MET A 194 14.64 -4.08 15.23
CA MET A 194 15.48 -4.75 14.24
C MET A 194 16.85 -5.15 14.83
N LEU A 195 17.46 -4.30 15.66
CA LEU A 195 18.70 -4.66 16.38
C LEU A 195 18.47 -5.85 17.33
N LEU A 196 17.34 -5.90 18.03
CA LEU A 196 16.96 -7.06 18.84
C LEU A 196 16.74 -8.33 18.01
N ALA A 197 16.15 -8.21 16.81
CA ALA A 197 15.99 -9.34 15.88
C ALA A 197 17.37 -9.94 15.54
N VAL A 198 18.34 -9.08 15.22
CA VAL A 198 19.73 -9.48 14.97
C VAL A 198 20.34 -10.16 16.21
N GLY A 199 20.12 -9.61 17.40
CA GLY A 199 20.53 -10.21 18.66
C GLY A 199 19.98 -11.62 18.87
N PHE A 200 18.66 -11.82 18.65
CA PHE A 200 18.03 -13.15 18.70
C PHE A 200 18.67 -14.11 17.70
N PHE A 201 18.88 -13.67 16.46
CA PHE A 201 19.47 -14.51 15.43
C PHE A 201 20.88 -14.96 15.84
N PHE A 202 21.76 -14.05 16.27
CA PHE A 202 23.12 -14.41 16.69
C PHE A 202 23.17 -15.22 17.98
N ALA A 203 22.24 -15.03 18.93
CA ALA A 203 22.16 -15.87 20.13
C ALA A 203 21.91 -17.36 19.79
N GLY A 204 21.15 -17.63 18.72
CA GLY A 204 20.90 -18.99 18.23
C GLY A 204 22.06 -19.64 17.46
N THR A 205 23.15 -18.92 17.17
CA THR A 205 24.24 -19.33 16.26
C THR A 205 24.83 -20.71 16.55
N LYS A 206 24.95 -21.07 17.83
CA LYS A 206 25.50 -22.37 18.28
C LYS A 206 24.53 -23.53 18.10
N TYR A 207 23.23 -23.24 18.03
CA TYR A 207 22.15 -24.24 17.98
C TYR A 207 21.66 -24.52 16.55
N TYR A 208 21.98 -23.66 15.58
CA TYR A 208 21.48 -23.82 14.22
C TYR A 208 22.18 -24.96 13.47
N ASN A 209 21.36 -25.78 12.81
CA ASN A 209 21.83 -26.69 11.79
C ASN A 209 22.09 -25.91 10.48
N ARG A 210 23.32 -25.99 9.98
CA ARG A 210 23.75 -25.27 8.77
C ARG A 210 23.93 -26.26 7.63
N VAL A 211 22.97 -26.26 6.71
CA VAL A 211 23.05 -27.09 5.51
C VAL A 211 24.18 -26.54 4.62
N PRO A 212 25.11 -27.39 4.16
CA PRO A 212 26.19 -26.96 3.27
C PRO A 212 25.65 -26.49 1.91
N LEU A 213 26.42 -25.62 1.25
CA LEU A 213 26.10 -25.13 -0.10
C LEU A 213 25.97 -26.31 -1.07
N GLN A 214 24.84 -26.37 -1.78
CA GLN A 214 24.72 -27.26 -2.95
C GLN A 214 25.34 -26.58 -4.18
N SER A 215 25.86 -27.35 -5.14
CA SER A 215 26.54 -26.84 -6.35
C SER A 215 25.80 -25.67 -7.02
N ASN A 216 26.51 -24.65 -7.50
CA ASN A 216 25.98 -23.41 -8.13
C ASN A 216 24.76 -23.62 -9.04
N VAL A 217 23.56 -23.61 -8.45
CA VAL A 217 22.31 -23.93 -9.13
C VAL A 217 21.93 -22.80 -10.10
N PHE A 218 22.27 -21.55 -9.76
CA PHE A 218 22.06 -20.40 -10.63
C PHE A 218 22.76 -20.56 -11.99
N TRP A 219 24.03 -20.96 -12.01
CA TRP A 219 24.77 -21.18 -13.24
C TRP A 219 24.24 -22.37 -14.05
N LYS A 220 23.78 -23.43 -13.38
CA LYS A 220 23.07 -24.53 -14.04
C LYS A 220 21.77 -24.05 -14.70
N LEU A 221 21.01 -23.17 -14.02
CA LEU A 221 19.80 -22.56 -14.56
C LEU A 221 20.10 -21.66 -15.77
N CYS A 222 21.10 -20.78 -15.68
CA CYS A 222 21.48 -19.89 -16.78
C CYS A 222 21.96 -20.69 -18.00
N LYS A 223 22.75 -21.75 -17.79
CA LYS A 223 23.15 -22.67 -18.88
C LYS A 223 21.96 -23.39 -19.50
N CYS A 224 20.99 -23.82 -18.69
CA CYS A 224 19.76 -24.43 -19.18
C CYS A 224 18.95 -23.46 -20.05
N VAL A 225 18.70 -22.24 -19.56
CA VAL A 225 17.93 -21.21 -20.28
C VAL A 225 18.64 -20.82 -21.58
N TYR A 226 19.97 -20.64 -21.52
CA TYR A 226 20.78 -20.36 -22.69
C TYR A 226 20.75 -21.51 -23.71
N SER A 227 20.93 -22.76 -23.29
CA SER A 227 20.86 -23.94 -24.17
C SER A 227 19.47 -24.06 -24.81
N ALA A 228 18.40 -23.92 -24.02
CA ALA A 228 17.02 -23.96 -24.49
C ALA A 228 16.72 -22.87 -25.55
N LEU A 229 17.11 -21.61 -25.28
CA LEU A 229 16.91 -20.50 -26.21
C LEU A 229 17.76 -20.64 -27.48
N ARG A 230 19.02 -21.05 -27.34
CA ARG A 230 19.93 -21.30 -28.47
C ARG A 230 19.41 -22.43 -29.36
N ASN A 231 18.95 -23.52 -28.77
CA ASN A 231 18.43 -24.67 -29.51
C ASN A 231 17.09 -24.35 -30.18
N LYS A 232 16.20 -23.61 -29.50
CA LYS A 232 14.95 -23.10 -30.11
C LYS A 232 15.24 -22.17 -31.30
N TRP A 233 16.23 -21.29 -31.18
CA TRP A 233 16.63 -20.41 -32.28
C TRP A 233 17.21 -21.21 -33.45
N LYS A 234 18.13 -22.15 -33.19
CA LYS A 234 18.75 -22.99 -34.22
C LYS A 234 17.76 -23.88 -34.97
N ARG A 235 16.73 -24.39 -34.29
CA ARG A 235 15.69 -25.24 -34.90
C ARG A 235 14.56 -24.47 -35.58
N ARG A 236 14.59 -23.13 -35.56
CA ARG A 236 13.57 -22.29 -36.19
C ARG A 236 13.64 -22.46 -37.72
N GLY A 237 12.68 -23.20 -38.29
CA GLY A 237 12.59 -23.50 -39.73
C GLY A 237 12.99 -24.93 -40.13
N GLN A 238 13.36 -25.80 -39.19
CA GLN A 238 13.59 -27.23 -39.46
C GLN A 238 12.32 -28.06 -39.17
N LYS A 239 11.96 -29.01 -40.04
CA LYS A 239 10.91 -30.01 -39.80
C LYS A 239 11.38 -31.01 -38.74
N GLY A 240 10.89 -30.87 -37.51
CA GLY A 240 11.15 -31.77 -36.39
C GLY A 240 10.02 -31.72 -35.37
N GLU A 241 10.07 -32.56 -34.33
CA GLU A 241 9.07 -32.56 -33.25
C GLU A 241 9.00 -31.18 -32.58
N GLU A 242 7.83 -30.54 -32.66
CA GLU A 242 7.57 -29.32 -31.92
C GLU A 242 7.31 -29.66 -30.45
N HIS A 243 8.15 -29.14 -29.57
CA HIS A 243 7.90 -29.24 -28.14
C HIS A 243 6.99 -28.08 -27.69
N TRP A 244 5.98 -28.40 -26.88
CA TRP A 244 4.98 -27.44 -26.36
C TRP A 244 5.63 -26.28 -25.58
N HIS A 245 6.73 -26.53 -24.86
CA HIS A 245 7.38 -25.51 -24.05
C HIS A 245 8.83 -25.25 -24.48
N TRP A 246 9.26 -23.98 -24.47
CA TRP A 246 10.59 -23.57 -24.95
C TRP A 246 11.75 -24.16 -24.13
N VAL A 247 11.51 -24.55 -22.88
CA VAL A 247 12.49 -25.19 -22.01
C VAL A 247 12.75 -26.65 -22.38
N ASP A 248 11.81 -27.30 -23.07
CA ASP A 248 11.98 -28.69 -23.50
C ASP A 248 13.02 -28.81 -24.63
N TYR A 249 13.47 -27.68 -25.19
CA TYR A 249 14.61 -27.60 -26.10
C TYR A 249 15.98 -27.66 -25.37
N ALA A 250 16.03 -27.72 -24.04
CA ALA A 250 17.26 -27.89 -23.27
C ALA A 250 17.82 -29.33 -23.38
N ASP A 251 19.15 -29.48 -23.30
CA ASP A 251 19.82 -30.79 -23.39
C ASP A 251 19.31 -31.81 -22.35
N ALA A 252 19.26 -33.11 -22.71
CA ALA A 252 18.65 -34.18 -21.90
C ALA A 252 19.26 -34.31 -20.48
N LEU A 253 20.57 -34.10 -20.34
CA LEU A 253 21.31 -34.07 -19.06
C LEU A 253 20.87 -32.93 -18.12
N VAL A 254 20.21 -31.90 -18.68
CA VAL A 254 19.66 -30.75 -17.96
C VAL A 254 18.15 -30.93 -17.78
N SER A 255 17.43 -31.50 -18.76
CA SER A 255 15.98 -31.71 -18.73
C SER A 255 15.50 -32.78 -17.73
N ARG A 256 16.37 -33.72 -17.33
CA ARG A 256 16.03 -34.84 -16.42
C ARG A 256 15.66 -34.40 -15.00
N SER A 257 15.91 -33.14 -14.64
CA SER A 257 15.48 -32.58 -13.37
C SER A 257 14.06 -32.00 -13.52
N GLY A 258 13.04 -32.68 -12.97
CA GLY A 258 11.64 -32.20 -12.93
C GLY A 258 11.48 -30.74 -12.44
N SER A 259 12.48 -30.26 -11.70
CA SER A 259 12.80 -28.86 -11.39
C SER A 259 12.61 -27.85 -12.52
N ILE A 260 13.05 -28.17 -13.75
CA ILE A 260 13.18 -27.18 -14.83
C ILE A 260 11.86 -27.01 -15.59
N ARG A 261 11.07 -28.07 -15.77
CA ARG A 261 9.67 -27.97 -16.24
C ARG A 261 8.81 -27.16 -15.27
N TRP A 262 9.10 -27.25 -13.97
CA TRP A 262 8.47 -26.42 -12.94
C TRP A 262 8.89 -24.96 -13.01
N ILE A 263 10.18 -24.67 -13.21
CA ILE A 263 10.68 -23.30 -13.40
C ILE A 263 10.20 -22.70 -14.71
N ALA A 264 10.06 -23.51 -15.77
CA ALA A 264 9.39 -23.18 -17.02
C ALA A 264 7.95 -22.72 -16.80
N TRP A 265 7.14 -23.53 -16.12
CA TRP A 265 5.75 -23.19 -15.79
C TRP A 265 5.65 -22.00 -14.83
N MET A 266 6.61 -21.81 -13.92
CA MET A 266 6.64 -20.65 -13.03
C MET A 266 7.20 -19.39 -13.72
N LEU A 267 8.03 -19.53 -14.76
CA LEU A 267 8.50 -18.44 -15.64
C LEU A 267 7.48 -18.08 -16.73
N TRP A 268 6.59 -19.02 -17.07
CA TRP A 268 5.60 -18.87 -18.14
C TRP A 268 4.20 -18.55 -17.61
N GLY A 269 3.73 -19.24 -16.55
CA GLY A 269 2.43 -19.03 -15.91
C GLY A 269 2.32 -17.74 -15.06
N VAL A 270 3.44 -17.07 -14.81
CA VAL A 270 3.51 -15.80 -14.07
C VAL A 270 3.62 -14.59 -15.00
N ARG A 271 3.66 -14.77 -16.32
CA ARG A 271 4.26 -13.77 -17.21
C ARG A 271 3.63 -12.38 -17.25
N VAL A 272 2.39 -12.11 -16.81
CA VAL A 272 1.91 -10.70 -16.76
C VAL A 272 0.92 -10.40 -15.63
N VAL A 273 0.14 -11.38 -15.14
CA VAL A 273 -1.14 -11.04 -14.49
C VAL A 273 -1.33 -11.51 -13.03
N PHE A 274 -0.44 -12.34 -12.49
CA PHE A 274 -0.74 -13.13 -11.27
C PHE A 274 -0.41 -12.52 -9.92
N LYS A 275 0.14 -11.30 -9.90
CA LYS A 275 0.22 -10.49 -8.68
C LYS A 275 0.09 -9.00 -8.93
N TRP A 276 -0.39 -8.70 -10.14
CA TRP A 276 -0.50 -7.37 -10.72
C TRP A 276 -1.42 -6.45 -9.88
N GLU A 277 -2.42 -6.99 -9.18
CA GLU A 277 -3.40 -6.17 -8.45
C GLU A 277 -3.46 -6.34 -6.93
N PHE A 278 -2.87 -7.40 -6.37
CA PHE A 278 -3.05 -7.66 -4.94
C PHE A 278 -2.35 -6.63 -4.02
N ASN A 279 -1.34 -5.91 -4.53
CA ASN A 279 -0.57 -4.94 -3.74
C ASN A 279 -1.02 -3.49 -3.86
N TRP A 280 -1.90 -3.17 -4.83
CA TRP A 280 -2.36 -1.80 -5.06
C TRP A 280 -3.09 -1.27 -3.82
N LYS A 281 -4.11 -1.97 -3.33
CA LYS A 281 -4.89 -1.49 -2.17
C LYS A 281 -4.40 -1.99 -0.82
N LYS A 282 -3.57 -3.05 -0.77
CA LYS A 282 -2.88 -3.47 0.48
C LYS A 282 -1.86 -2.43 0.96
N SER A 283 -1.45 -1.53 0.07
CA SER A 283 -0.51 -0.44 0.33
C SER A 283 -1.18 0.85 0.78
N GLU A 284 -2.24 1.29 0.09
CA GLU A 284 -2.98 2.52 0.46
C GLU A 284 -4.03 2.29 1.54
N ALA A 285 -4.71 1.13 1.58
CA ALA A 285 -5.72 0.88 2.62
C ALA A 285 -5.14 0.49 3.98
N GLN A 286 -3.87 0.07 4.04
CA GLN A 286 -3.22 -0.30 5.32
C GLN A 286 -2.56 0.88 6.05
N GLY A 287 -2.63 2.11 5.50
CA GLY A 287 -1.76 3.21 5.92
C GLY A 287 -2.24 4.12 7.06
N SER A 288 -3.53 4.21 7.40
CA SER A 288 -3.93 5.20 8.43
C SER A 288 -5.20 4.93 9.24
N ARG A 289 -6.21 4.22 8.71
CA ARG A 289 -7.51 4.04 9.42
C ARG A 289 -7.92 2.58 9.65
N TRP A 290 -7.16 1.63 9.13
CA TRP A 290 -7.47 0.19 9.17
C TRP A 290 -7.04 -0.49 10.47
N THR A 291 -6.03 0.03 11.15
CA THR A 291 -5.55 -0.58 12.39
C THR A 291 -6.67 -0.56 13.43
N LEU A 292 -7.25 0.61 13.74
CA LEU A 292 -8.27 0.72 14.80
C LEU A 292 -9.54 -0.14 14.61
N GLN A 293 -9.85 -0.57 13.38
CA GLN A 293 -11.00 -1.42 13.08
C GLN A 293 -10.65 -2.92 12.99
N ALA A 294 -9.41 -3.28 12.65
CA ALA A 294 -8.90 -4.65 12.74
C ALA A 294 -8.80 -5.16 14.19
N LEU A 295 -8.77 -4.25 15.18
CA LEU A 295 -8.84 -4.55 16.62
C LEU A 295 -10.17 -5.16 17.09
N GLN A 296 -11.25 -5.00 16.33
CA GLN A 296 -12.58 -5.50 16.70
C GLN A 296 -12.92 -6.84 16.04
N LEU A 297 -12.05 -7.38 15.18
CA LEU A 297 -12.28 -8.62 14.44
C LEU A 297 -11.28 -9.69 14.88
N ASP A 298 -11.80 -10.73 15.53
CA ASP A 298 -11.05 -11.90 16.00
C ASP A 298 -10.40 -12.68 14.85
N GLY A 299 -9.14 -13.09 14.97
CA GLY A 299 -8.40 -13.88 13.97
C GLY A 299 -8.88 -15.33 13.83
N THR A 300 -9.85 -15.76 14.63
CA THR A 300 -10.50 -17.08 14.55
C THR A 300 -11.19 -17.36 13.22
N TRP A 301 -11.48 -16.35 12.38
CA TRP A 301 -12.13 -16.55 11.08
C TRP A 301 -11.37 -17.50 10.14
N VAL A 302 -10.03 -17.51 10.15
CA VAL A 302 -9.24 -18.44 9.33
C VAL A 302 -9.33 -19.87 9.88
N ILE A 303 -9.39 -20.00 11.21
CA ILE A 303 -9.54 -21.27 11.92
C ILE A 303 -10.96 -21.82 11.77
N THR A 304 -11.98 -20.99 11.55
CA THR A 304 -13.38 -21.41 11.35
C THR A 304 -13.75 -21.60 9.89
N LEU A 305 -13.22 -20.80 8.96
CA LEU A 305 -13.55 -20.86 7.53
C LEU A 305 -13.14 -22.19 6.88
N TYR A 306 -11.91 -22.68 7.16
CA TYR A 306 -11.44 -23.94 6.58
C TYR A 306 -12.20 -25.17 7.11
N PRO A 307 -12.50 -25.28 8.42
CA PRO A 307 -13.43 -26.30 8.93
C PRO A 307 -14.85 -26.16 8.42
N LEU A 308 -15.39 -24.95 8.26
CA LEU A 308 -16.71 -24.72 7.65
C LEU A 308 -16.76 -25.22 6.20
N LEU A 309 -15.75 -24.89 5.38
CA LEU A 309 -15.66 -25.38 4.00
C LEU A 309 -15.51 -26.90 3.93
N ARG A 310 -14.79 -27.51 4.87
CA ARG A 310 -14.72 -28.97 5.03
C ARG A 310 -16.05 -29.56 5.52
N HIS A 311 -16.77 -28.86 6.39
CA HIS A 311 -18.10 -29.24 6.87
C HIS A 311 -19.11 -29.29 5.71
N TYR A 312 -19.02 -28.32 4.78
CA TYR A 312 -19.76 -28.32 3.51
C TYR A 312 -19.17 -29.27 2.43
N LYS A 313 -18.17 -30.10 2.76
CA LYS A 313 -17.50 -31.07 1.86
C LYS A 313 -16.94 -30.47 0.57
N ILE A 314 -16.57 -29.20 0.56
CA ILE A 314 -16.01 -28.54 -0.63
C ILE A 314 -14.49 -28.76 -0.69
N ASN A 315 -14.08 -29.89 -1.29
CA ASN A 315 -12.66 -30.22 -1.50
C ASN A 315 -12.13 -29.53 -2.77
N PHE A 316 -11.72 -28.27 -2.65
CA PHE A 316 -11.00 -27.59 -3.73
C PHE A 316 -9.56 -28.09 -3.82
N SER A 317 -9.11 -28.40 -5.05
CA SER A 317 -7.68 -28.51 -5.33
C SER A 317 -6.98 -27.17 -5.06
N PRO A 318 -5.67 -27.15 -4.73
CA PRO A 318 -4.93 -25.90 -4.48
C PRO A 318 -5.11 -24.87 -5.60
N ILE A 319 -5.11 -25.32 -6.85
CA ILE A 319 -5.30 -24.47 -8.04
C ILE A 319 -6.70 -23.85 -8.08
N ARG A 320 -7.77 -24.62 -7.77
CA ARG A 320 -9.14 -24.07 -7.70
C ARG A 320 -9.29 -23.04 -6.58
N LYS A 321 -8.64 -23.25 -5.43
CA LYS A 321 -8.62 -22.26 -4.35
C LYS A 321 -7.97 -20.94 -4.81
N MET A 322 -6.85 -21.03 -5.52
CA MET A 322 -6.20 -19.84 -6.08
C MET A 322 -7.09 -19.10 -7.09
N THR A 323 -7.84 -19.82 -7.95
CA THR A 323 -8.81 -19.22 -8.88
C THR A 323 -9.92 -18.46 -8.13
N VAL A 324 -10.49 -19.06 -7.08
CA VAL A 324 -11.50 -18.39 -6.24
C VAL A 324 -10.92 -17.14 -5.58
N GLY A 325 -9.68 -17.23 -5.08
CA GLY A 325 -8.99 -16.08 -4.49
C GLY A 325 -8.84 -14.89 -5.45
N LEU A 326 -8.53 -15.17 -6.73
CA LEU A 326 -8.42 -14.15 -7.78
C LEU A 326 -9.77 -13.50 -8.12
N LEU A 327 -10.85 -14.29 -8.21
CA LEU A 327 -12.20 -13.75 -8.44
C LEU A 327 -12.64 -12.83 -7.31
N LEU A 328 -12.41 -13.24 -6.05
CA LEU A 328 -12.72 -12.41 -4.89
C LEU A 328 -11.89 -11.12 -4.89
N ALA A 329 -10.61 -11.19 -5.27
CA ALA A 329 -9.79 -10.00 -5.41
C ALA A 329 -10.38 -9.01 -6.41
N GLY A 330 -10.78 -9.46 -7.61
CA GLY A 330 -11.40 -8.60 -8.63
C GLY A 330 -12.72 -7.99 -8.16
N LEU A 331 -13.55 -8.77 -7.47
CA LEU A 331 -14.79 -8.29 -6.87
C LEU A 331 -14.55 -7.16 -5.85
N SER A 332 -13.46 -7.24 -5.07
CA SER A 332 -13.10 -6.17 -4.13
C SER A 332 -12.77 -4.85 -4.85
N PHE A 333 -12.21 -4.90 -6.06
CA PHE A 333 -11.96 -3.69 -6.86
C PHE A 333 -13.24 -3.10 -7.45
N VAL A 334 -14.22 -3.95 -7.78
CA VAL A 334 -15.55 -3.47 -8.18
C VAL A 334 -16.24 -2.74 -7.01
N PHE A 335 -16.16 -3.29 -5.79
CA PHE A 335 -16.65 -2.60 -4.58
C PHE A 335 -15.91 -1.30 -4.32
N ALA A 336 -14.59 -1.28 -4.52
CA ALA A 336 -13.78 -0.07 -4.41
C ALA A 336 -14.24 1.03 -5.40
N ALA A 337 -14.48 0.65 -6.64
CA ALA A 337 -14.97 1.56 -7.67
C ALA A 337 -16.36 2.09 -7.31
N ALA A 338 -17.29 1.22 -6.89
CA ALA A 338 -18.63 1.62 -6.48
C ALA A 338 -18.62 2.62 -5.32
N LEU A 339 -17.79 2.37 -4.30
CA LEU A 339 -17.61 3.30 -3.20
C LEU A 339 -16.99 4.63 -3.66
N GLN A 340 -15.99 4.58 -4.55
CA GLN A 340 -15.37 5.79 -5.09
C GLN A 340 -16.35 6.61 -5.91
N PHE A 341 -17.22 5.98 -6.72
CA PHE A 341 -18.30 6.68 -7.42
C PHE A 341 -19.27 7.36 -6.46
N ALA A 342 -19.61 6.71 -5.34
CA ALA A 342 -20.45 7.33 -4.32
C ALA A 342 -19.75 8.55 -3.67
N ILE A 343 -18.44 8.46 -3.40
CA ILE A 343 -17.64 9.57 -2.87
C ILE A 343 -17.55 10.73 -3.88
N ASP A 344 -17.28 10.41 -5.15
CA ASP A 344 -17.14 11.40 -6.21
C ASP A 344 -18.48 12.07 -6.55
N ALA A 345 -19.62 11.38 -6.39
CA ALA A 345 -20.96 11.96 -6.51
C ALA A 345 -21.21 13.08 -5.46
N GLY A 346 -20.49 13.07 -4.34
CA GLY A 346 -20.54 14.12 -3.32
C GLY A 346 -19.60 15.30 -3.57
N LYS A 347 -18.84 15.31 -4.68
CA LYS A 347 -18.01 16.44 -5.10
C LYS A 347 -18.80 17.31 -6.09
N THR A 348 -18.52 18.61 -6.12
CA THR A 348 -19.01 19.48 -7.20
C THR A 348 -18.50 18.94 -8.53
N PRO A 349 -19.37 18.64 -9.51
CA PRO A 349 -18.93 18.13 -10.79
C PRO A 349 -17.98 19.15 -11.42
N LEU A 350 -16.73 18.74 -11.62
CA LEU A 350 -15.79 19.52 -12.43
C LEU A 350 -16.41 19.68 -13.82
N PRO A 351 -16.47 20.91 -14.37
CA PRO A 351 -16.92 21.08 -15.74
C PRO A 351 -16.03 20.24 -16.67
N SER A 352 -16.61 19.64 -17.72
CA SER A 352 -15.84 18.82 -18.66
C SER A 352 -14.76 19.66 -19.36
N ASN A 353 -13.80 19.02 -20.02
CA ASN A 353 -12.82 19.72 -20.85
C ASN A 353 -13.55 20.72 -21.78
N ASN A 354 -13.14 21.99 -21.74
CA ASN A 354 -13.74 23.16 -22.43
C ASN A 354 -15.05 23.72 -21.88
N GLN A 355 -15.48 23.33 -20.67
CA GLN A 355 -16.58 24.01 -19.97
C GLN A 355 -16.05 24.82 -18.78
N PHE A 356 -16.68 25.95 -18.50
CA PHE A 356 -16.48 26.72 -17.29
C PHE A 356 -17.83 26.87 -16.61
N SER A 357 -17.81 26.95 -15.29
CA SER A 357 -18.98 27.28 -14.48
C SER A 357 -18.92 28.83 -14.27
N VAL A 358 -19.99 29.62 -13.97
CA VAL A 358 -19.95 30.95 -13.23
C VAL A 358 -21.02 31.13 -12.12
N ARG A 359 -20.65 31.45 -10.84
CA ARG A 359 -21.57 31.51 -9.68
C ARG A 359 -21.87 32.95 -9.44
N VAL A 360 -23.13 33.28 -9.60
CA VAL A 360 -23.63 34.61 -9.37
C VAL A 360 -24.53 34.58 -8.14
N ILE A 361 -24.27 35.52 -7.25
CA ILE A 361 -25.05 35.76 -6.06
C ILE A 361 -25.70 37.12 -6.27
N ASN A 362 -27.03 37.15 -6.40
CA ASN A 362 -27.74 38.42 -6.44
C ASN A 362 -27.93 38.94 -5.01
N LEU A 363 -27.18 40.00 -4.69
CA LEU A 363 -27.25 40.72 -3.41
C LEU A 363 -28.18 41.94 -3.46
N SER A 364 -28.79 42.20 -4.61
CA SER A 364 -29.76 43.27 -4.79
C SER A 364 -31.11 42.86 -4.18
N PRO A 365 -31.88 43.80 -3.60
CA PRO A 365 -33.26 43.54 -3.16
C PRO A 365 -34.24 43.31 -4.32
N CYS A 366 -33.81 43.43 -5.58
CA CYS A 366 -34.61 43.19 -6.77
C CYS A 366 -34.00 42.12 -7.70
N ASP A 367 -34.83 41.54 -8.57
CA ASP A 367 -34.40 40.58 -9.58
C ASP A 367 -33.37 41.20 -10.53
N VAL A 368 -32.23 40.52 -10.71
CA VAL A 368 -31.19 40.95 -11.65
C VAL A 368 -31.17 40.00 -12.84
N ASN A 369 -31.32 40.57 -14.03
CA ASN A 369 -31.24 39.83 -15.29
C ASN A 369 -29.79 39.81 -15.79
N LEU A 370 -29.18 38.64 -15.78
CA LEU A 370 -27.86 38.42 -16.38
C LEU A 370 -28.01 38.21 -17.88
N THR A 371 -27.39 39.09 -18.66
CA THR A 371 -27.30 38.97 -20.12
C THR A 371 -25.83 38.76 -20.52
N SER A 372 -25.62 37.93 -21.54
CA SER A 372 -24.28 37.73 -22.11
C SER A 372 -24.15 38.45 -23.44
N SER A 373 -23.06 39.20 -23.62
CA SER A 373 -22.79 39.96 -24.85
C SER A 373 -22.44 39.06 -26.05
N LYS A 374 -22.16 37.78 -25.79
CA LYS A 374 -21.99 36.70 -26.77
C LYS A 374 -22.97 35.58 -26.40
N PRO A 375 -23.42 34.71 -27.33
CA PRO A 375 -24.44 33.70 -27.04
C PRO A 375 -23.86 32.54 -26.23
N LEU A 376 -23.43 32.83 -24.99
CA LEU A 376 -22.96 31.86 -24.00
C LEU A 376 -24.12 31.33 -23.16
N PHE A 377 -25.16 32.15 -22.94
CA PHE A 377 -26.40 31.80 -22.24
C PHE A 377 -27.48 32.87 -22.52
N ASP A 378 -28.76 32.48 -22.47
CA ASP A 378 -29.92 33.38 -22.56
C ASP A 378 -30.05 34.28 -21.32
N THR A 379 -31.01 35.21 -21.30
CA THR A 379 -31.24 36.06 -20.13
C THR A 379 -31.65 35.21 -18.92
N ILE A 380 -30.83 35.20 -17.86
CA ILE A 380 -31.11 34.45 -16.63
C ILE A 380 -31.57 35.45 -15.56
N PRO A 381 -32.83 35.41 -15.12
CA PRO A 381 -33.24 36.13 -13.91
C PRO A 381 -32.64 35.44 -12.69
N VAL A 382 -31.99 36.21 -11.83
CA VAL A 382 -31.48 35.75 -10.53
C VAL A 382 -32.28 36.49 -9.45
N GLN A 383 -33.11 35.77 -8.69
CA GLN A 383 -33.89 36.38 -7.62
C GLN A 383 -32.99 36.85 -6.46
N PRO A 384 -33.44 37.81 -5.63
CA PRO A 384 -32.74 38.22 -4.42
C PRO A 384 -32.36 37.01 -3.56
N ASN A 385 -31.09 36.93 -3.16
CA ASN A 385 -30.52 35.83 -2.37
C ASN A 385 -30.55 34.44 -3.05
N GLU A 386 -30.89 34.36 -4.33
CA GLU A 386 -30.79 33.13 -5.13
C GLU A 386 -29.36 32.96 -5.66
N VAL A 387 -28.81 31.76 -5.54
CA VAL A 387 -27.47 31.42 -6.03
C VAL A 387 -27.61 30.54 -7.27
N ARG A 388 -27.11 31.01 -8.42
CA ARG A 388 -27.04 30.22 -9.66
C ARG A 388 -25.61 29.94 -10.06
N PHE A 389 -25.37 28.75 -10.62
CA PHE A 389 -24.08 28.06 -10.50
C PHE A 389 -23.00 28.40 -11.51
N GLY A 390 -21.83 28.62 -10.91
CA GLY A 390 -20.53 28.19 -11.39
C GLY A 390 -19.29 29.00 -10.92
N GLN A 391 -18.22 29.18 -11.66
CA GLN A 391 -16.91 29.68 -11.30
C GLN A 391 -16.27 28.65 -10.39
N SER A 392 -14.95 28.68 -10.35
CA SER A 392 -14.17 27.59 -9.76
C SER A 392 -14.41 27.55 -8.26
N LEU A 393 -15.43 26.78 -7.91
CA LEU A 393 -15.60 26.16 -6.62
C LEU A 393 -14.29 25.47 -6.25
N PRO A 394 -14.00 25.32 -4.95
CA PRO A 394 -12.89 24.48 -4.55
C PRO A 394 -12.98 23.15 -5.33
N THR A 395 -11.85 22.64 -5.79
CA THR A 395 -11.81 21.41 -6.60
C THR A 395 -11.60 20.17 -5.73
N SER A 396 -11.25 20.38 -4.45
CA SER A 396 -11.00 19.35 -3.46
C SER A 396 -11.70 19.67 -2.14
N LYS A 397 -12.13 18.61 -1.44
CA LYS A 397 -12.63 18.71 -0.07
C LYS A 397 -11.46 18.93 0.90
N PRO A 398 -11.68 19.63 2.02
CA PRO A 398 -10.70 19.77 3.09
C PRO A 398 -10.28 18.41 3.66
N GLU A 399 -9.00 18.30 3.97
CA GLU A 399 -8.39 17.07 4.45
C GLU A 399 -8.60 16.88 5.97
N ASN A 400 -8.46 15.63 6.44
CA ASN A 400 -8.63 15.24 7.84
C ASN A 400 -10.06 15.35 8.41
N GLY A 401 -11.08 15.55 7.57
CA GLY A 401 -12.49 15.57 8.01
C GLY A 401 -12.91 16.87 8.69
N LYS A 402 -12.03 17.86 8.79
CA LYS A 402 -12.39 19.24 9.12
C LYS A 402 -13.19 19.86 7.97
N SER A 403 -13.96 20.89 8.29
CA SER A 403 -14.77 21.62 7.31
C SER A 403 -14.12 22.95 7.02
N SER A 404 -14.19 23.38 5.75
CA SER A 404 -13.54 24.62 5.31
C SER A 404 -14.58 25.72 5.24
N VAL A 405 -14.38 26.81 5.97
CA VAL A 405 -15.22 28.01 5.92
C VAL A 405 -14.43 29.13 5.29
N THR A 406 -15.05 29.84 4.34
CA THR A 406 -14.47 31.04 3.75
C THR A 406 -15.42 32.21 3.89
N PHE A 407 -14.89 33.41 4.03
CA PHE A 407 -15.68 34.62 4.14
C PHE A 407 -15.48 35.52 2.93
N ILE A 408 -16.55 36.19 2.51
CA ILE A 408 -16.53 37.16 1.41
C ILE A 408 -17.33 38.39 1.84
N THR A 409 -16.81 39.58 1.56
CA THR A 409 -17.56 40.83 1.65
C THR A 409 -17.60 41.52 0.27
N PRO A 410 -18.78 41.81 -0.28
CA PRO A 410 -18.96 42.50 -1.56
C PRO A 410 -18.92 44.03 -1.42
N TYR A 411 -18.76 44.56 -0.21
CA TYR A 411 -18.77 46.00 0.07
C TYR A 411 -17.35 46.56 0.17
N ASP A 412 -17.18 47.80 -0.29
CA ASP A 412 -15.93 48.55 -0.22
C ASP A 412 -15.71 49.09 1.21
N VAL A 413 -15.43 48.17 2.13
CA VAL A 413 -15.17 48.45 3.55
C VAL A 413 -13.68 48.31 3.86
N LYS A 414 -13.21 49.05 4.88
CA LYS A 414 -11.87 48.82 5.45
C LYS A 414 -11.76 47.37 5.92
N ASP A 415 -10.57 46.80 5.78
CA ASP A 415 -10.22 45.43 6.14
C ASP A 415 -10.94 44.94 7.41
N LEU A 416 -11.76 43.89 7.23
CA LEU A 416 -12.47 43.23 8.31
C LEU A 416 -11.64 42.06 8.83
N HIS A 417 -11.62 41.88 10.14
CA HIS A 417 -10.99 40.74 10.80
C HIS A 417 -12.06 39.81 11.33
N VAL A 418 -11.99 38.52 11.00
CA VAL A 418 -12.96 37.53 11.46
C VAL A 418 -12.25 36.48 12.28
N ASN A 419 -12.67 36.37 13.54
CA ASN A 419 -12.21 35.31 14.44
C ASN A 419 -13.19 34.14 14.41
N VAL A 420 -12.71 32.96 14.05
CA VAL A 420 -13.47 31.70 14.02
C VAL A 420 -12.62 30.60 14.62
N SER A 421 -13.11 29.97 15.71
CA SER A 421 -12.44 28.83 16.33
C SER A 421 -10.92 29.05 16.53
N ASP A 422 -10.56 30.17 17.15
CA ASP A 422 -9.18 30.61 17.44
C ASP A 422 -8.32 30.97 16.22
N HIS A 423 -8.90 31.06 15.03
CA HIS A 423 -8.22 31.53 13.82
C HIS A 423 -8.70 32.94 13.47
N ASP A 424 -7.76 33.87 13.29
CA ASP A 424 -8.05 35.21 12.78
C ASP A 424 -7.79 35.29 11.28
N VAL A 425 -8.76 35.80 10.53
CA VAL A 425 -8.69 35.95 9.08
C VAL A 425 -9.09 37.36 8.66
N THR A 426 -8.20 37.99 7.92
CA THR A 426 -8.47 39.28 7.28
C THR A 426 -9.23 39.09 5.97
N ILE A 427 -10.28 39.90 5.79
CA ILE A 427 -11.11 39.97 4.61
C ILE A 427 -10.98 41.37 4.02
N LYS A 428 -10.65 41.44 2.73
CA LYS A 428 -10.64 42.68 1.96
C LYS A 428 -11.91 42.81 1.13
N ALA A 429 -12.27 44.05 0.80
CA ALA A 429 -13.36 44.35 -0.11
C ALA A 429 -13.23 43.57 -1.44
N ASN A 430 -14.31 42.91 -1.86
CA ASN A 430 -14.39 42.13 -3.10
C ASN A 430 -13.39 40.95 -3.22
N GLU A 431 -12.72 40.58 -2.14
CA GLU A 431 -11.80 39.44 -2.11
C GLU A 431 -12.33 38.30 -1.21
N ARG A 432 -12.02 37.07 -1.61
CA ARG A 432 -12.32 35.88 -0.82
C ARG A 432 -11.22 35.67 0.22
N SER A 433 -11.62 35.43 1.47
CA SER A 433 -10.70 35.17 2.56
C SER A 433 -9.88 33.88 2.33
N LYS A 434 -8.79 33.72 3.09
CA LYS A 434 -8.15 32.39 3.18
C LYS A 434 -9.14 31.40 3.83
N PRO A 435 -9.20 30.14 3.34
CA PRO A 435 -10.07 29.13 3.93
C PRO A 435 -9.62 28.76 5.35
N VAL A 436 -10.55 28.76 6.31
CA VAL A 436 -10.34 28.35 7.70
C VAL A 436 -10.87 26.94 7.91
N GLN A 437 -10.07 26.10 8.56
CA GLN A 437 -10.47 24.73 8.88
C GLN A 437 -11.11 24.68 10.28
N VAL A 438 -12.42 24.50 10.33
CA VAL A 438 -13.21 24.41 11.56
C VAL A 438 -13.65 22.97 11.83
N GLN A 439 -13.92 22.65 13.11
CA GLN A 439 -14.50 21.36 13.46
C GLN A 439 -15.96 21.27 13.00
N SER A 440 -16.44 20.07 12.71
CA SER A 440 -17.85 19.86 12.36
C SER A 440 -18.77 20.17 13.55
N GLY A 441 -19.86 20.86 13.28
CA GLY A 441 -20.82 21.33 14.28
C GLY A 441 -21.10 22.81 14.13
N ARG A 442 -21.72 23.41 15.14
CA ARG A 442 -22.00 24.85 15.18
C ARG A 442 -20.74 25.60 15.60
N SER A 443 -20.21 26.44 14.72
CA SER A 443 -19.04 27.30 15.00
C SER A 443 -19.46 28.76 15.02
N ALA A 444 -19.24 29.43 16.15
CA ALA A 444 -19.42 30.87 16.27
C ALA A 444 -18.26 31.62 15.59
N TYR A 445 -18.57 32.75 14.97
CA TYR A 445 -17.58 33.66 14.43
C TYR A 445 -17.89 35.10 14.81
N VAL A 446 -16.85 35.89 14.99
CA VAL A 446 -16.95 37.29 15.39
C VAL A 446 -16.22 38.16 14.37
N VAL A 447 -16.89 39.20 13.90
CA VAL A 447 -16.35 40.17 12.93
C VAL A 447 -15.91 41.44 13.66
N TYR A 448 -14.70 41.89 13.35
CA TYR A 448 -14.05 43.07 13.89
C TYR A 448 -13.64 44.04 12.77
N GLN A 449 -13.59 45.32 13.11
CA GLN A 449 -12.94 46.35 12.30
C GLN A 449 -12.07 47.21 13.24
N GLY A 450 -10.76 47.07 13.12
CA GLY A 450 -9.84 47.58 14.14
C GLY A 450 -10.10 46.93 15.50
N ALA A 451 -10.34 47.73 16.54
CA ALA A 451 -10.66 47.26 17.89
C ALA A 451 -12.16 47.04 18.15
N ASN A 452 -13.03 47.42 17.20
CA ASN A 452 -14.47 47.38 17.38
C ASN A 452 -15.04 46.04 16.95
N ARG A 453 -15.83 45.41 17.83
CA ARG A 453 -16.63 44.21 17.54
C ARG A 453 -17.92 44.61 16.83
N LEU A 454 -18.09 44.18 15.58
CA LEU A 454 -19.21 44.61 14.72
C LEU A 454 -20.36 43.60 14.68
N TYR A 455 -20.06 42.30 14.60
CA TYR A 455 -21.08 41.27 14.45
C TYR A 455 -20.65 39.93 15.07
N GLU A 456 -21.63 39.18 15.56
CA GLU A 456 -21.47 37.79 16.01
C GLU A 456 -22.49 36.92 15.28
N GLY A 457 -21.98 35.89 14.61
CA GLY A 457 -22.80 34.92 13.90
C GLY A 457 -22.37 33.50 14.22
N SER A 458 -23.15 32.52 13.76
CA SER A 458 -22.79 31.10 13.85
C SER A 458 -23.02 30.40 12.54
N VAL A 459 -22.11 29.53 12.15
CA VAL A 459 -22.24 28.66 10.98
C VAL A 459 -22.30 27.21 11.40
N ASP A 460 -23.30 26.48 10.90
CA ASP A 460 -23.42 25.03 11.08
C ASP A 460 -22.67 24.31 9.95
N VAL A 461 -21.60 23.60 10.30
CA VAL A 461 -20.74 22.92 9.33
C VAL A 461 -20.76 21.40 9.51
N GLY A 462 -21.20 20.68 8.50
CA GLY A 462 -21.06 19.21 8.40
C GLY A 462 -19.65 18.78 7.95
N VAL A 463 -19.24 17.57 8.36
CA VAL A 463 -17.90 16.97 8.18
C VAL A 463 -17.41 17.04 6.72
N GLY A 464 -16.24 17.62 6.49
CA GLY A 464 -15.60 17.69 5.16
C GLY A 464 -16.34 18.55 4.14
N GLY A 465 -17.36 19.32 4.57
CA GLY A 465 -18.05 20.29 3.73
C GLY A 465 -17.21 21.55 3.52
N VAL A 466 -17.51 22.27 2.43
CA VAL A 466 -16.93 23.59 2.17
C VAL A 466 -18.05 24.61 2.14
N TYR A 467 -17.87 25.69 2.88
CA TYR A 467 -18.88 26.71 3.10
C TYR A 467 -18.31 28.09 2.79
N THR A 468 -19.13 28.95 2.21
CA THR A 468 -18.86 30.38 2.05
C THR A 468 -19.89 31.17 2.84
N VAL A 469 -19.42 31.98 3.79
CA VAL A 469 -20.23 32.94 4.53
C VAL A 469 -20.11 34.30 3.83
N VAL A 470 -21.24 34.88 3.45
CA VAL A 470 -21.29 36.22 2.87
C VAL A 470 -21.63 37.22 3.96
N LEU A 471 -20.73 38.17 4.19
CA LEU A 471 -20.91 39.27 5.13
C LEU A 471 -21.38 40.50 4.36
N ILE A 472 -22.54 41.03 4.74
CA ILE A 472 -23.12 42.26 4.23
C ILE A 472 -22.78 43.36 5.23
N ALA A 473 -22.03 44.37 4.80
CA ALA A 473 -21.66 45.50 5.62
C ALA A 473 -22.34 46.75 5.07
N ASP A 474 -23.31 47.30 5.81
CA ASP A 474 -23.84 48.64 5.60
C ASP A 474 -23.03 49.64 6.45
N GLN A 475 -23.12 50.94 6.16
CA GLN A 475 -22.21 51.99 6.67
C GLN A 475 -21.96 51.99 8.19
N ASN A 476 -22.82 51.34 9.00
CA ASN A 476 -22.65 51.14 10.45
C ASN A 476 -23.04 49.75 11.00
N ASP A 477 -23.44 48.79 10.15
CA ASP A 477 -23.95 47.48 10.62
C ASP A 477 -23.43 46.35 9.72
N VAL A 478 -22.91 45.29 10.33
CA VAL A 478 -22.45 44.09 9.61
C VAL A 478 -23.42 42.97 9.92
N ARG A 479 -23.93 42.31 8.89
CA ARG A 479 -24.83 41.15 9.00
C ARG A 479 -24.32 40.02 8.14
N SER A 480 -24.63 38.79 8.52
CA SER A 480 -24.45 37.65 7.62
C SER A 480 -25.72 37.47 6.76
N LEU A 481 -25.55 37.05 5.51
CA LEU A 481 -26.68 36.72 4.66
C LEU A 481 -27.35 35.45 5.20
N GLU A 482 -28.55 35.60 5.77
CA GLU A 482 -29.36 34.47 6.24
C GLU A 482 -29.99 33.73 5.05
N THR A 483 -29.23 32.80 4.45
CA THR A 483 -29.87 31.69 3.72
C THR A 483 -30.58 30.78 4.75
N SER A 484 -31.51 29.92 4.35
CA SER A 484 -32.15 28.91 5.22
C SER A 484 -31.18 27.97 5.98
N GLN A 485 -29.86 28.10 5.75
CA GLN A 485 -28.76 27.35 6.37
C GLN A 485 -27.62 28.26 6.91
N GLY A 486 -27.75 29.60 6.89
CA GLY A 486 -26.76 30.55 7.44
C GLY A 486 -25.41 30.66 6.70
N ALA A 487 -25.11 29.79 5.74
CA ALA A 487 -23.95 29.86 4.86
C ALA A 487 -24.24 29.20 3.49
N LEU A 488 -23.50 29.62 2.46
CA LEU A 488 -23.56 29.01 1.14
C LEU A 488 -22.76 27.71 1.16
N ILE A 489 -23.40 26.60 0.78
CA ILE A 489 -22.71 25.31 0.62
C ILE A 489 -21.98 25.31 -0.72
N ASP A 490 -20.65 25.32 -0.66
CA ASP A 490 -19.77 25.14 -1.82
C ASP A 490 -19.60 23.66 -2.14
N MET A 491 -19.46 22.83 -1.11
CA MET A 491 -19.42 21.38 -1.22
C MET A 491 -20.22 20.73 -0.10
N ASN A 492 -21.04 19.74 -0.48
CA ASN A 492 -21.83 18.98 0.47
C ASN A 492 -20.93 18.25 1.50
N PRO A 493 -21.38 18.16 2.77
CA PRO A 493 -20.80 17.28 3.77
C PRO A 493 -20.61 15.85 3.29
N ASN A 494 -19.66 15.14 3.89
CA ASN A 494 -19.50 13.72 3.67
C ASN A 494 -20.64 12.94 4.35
N ASN A 495 -21.51 12.35 3.54
CA ASN A 495 -22.63 11.52 4.02
C ASN A 495 -22.35 10.01 4.01
N ILE A 496 -21.16 9.60 3.54
CA ILE A 496 -20.80 8.18 3.43
C ILE A 496 -20.08 7.75 4.69
N ASN A 497 -20.65 6.77 5.38
CA ASN A 497 -20.04 6.18 6.56
C ASN A 497 -18.79 5.37 6.17
N ILE A 498 -17.74 5.51 6.97
CA ILE A 498 -16.48 4.75 6.84
C ILE A 498 -16.68 3.23 6.84
N ALA A 499 -17.75 2.73 7.46
CA ALA A 499 -18.13 1.31 7.51
C ALA A 499 -18.38 0.70 6.13
N TRP A 500 -18.69 1.50 5.10
CA TRP A 500 -18.82 1.01 3.72
C TRP A 500 -17.51 0.46 3.12
N MET A 501 -16.38 0.67 3.78
CA MET A 501 -15.13 0.02 3.39
C MET A 501 -15.07 -1.46 3.85
N LEU A 502 -15.85 -1.87 4.87
CA LEU A 502 -15.82 -3.22 5.45
C LEU A 502 -16.09 -4.35 4.43
N PRO A 503 -17.12 -4.28 3.56
CA PRO A 503 -17.39 -5.35 2.59
C PRO A 503 -16.23 -5.54 1.61
N GLN A 504 -15.67 -4.44 1.12
CA GLN A 504 -14.52 -4.44 0.23
C GLN A 504 -13.31 -5.12 0.90
N TYR A 505 -13.07 -4.82 2.17
CA TYR A 505 -11.97 -5.38 2.96
C TYR A 505 -12.13 -6.86 3.27
N PHE A 506 -13.33 -7.28 3.67
CA PHE A 506 -13.61 -8.68 3.93
C PHE A 506 -13.32 -9.53 2.68
N VAL A 507 -13.84 -9.10 1.53
CA VAL A 507 -13.71 -9.82 0.27
C VAL A 507 -12.24 -9.92 -0.18
N ILE A 508 -11.46 -8.84 -0.09
CA ILE A 508 -10.03 -8.91 -0.43
C ILE A 508 -9.24 -9.79 0.55
N THR A 509 -9.53 -9.76 1.85
CA THR A 509 -8.82 -10.59 2.84
C THR A 509 -9.08 -12.09 2.61
N VAL A 510 -10.34 -12.47 2.36
CA VAL A 510 -10.66 -13.87 1.99
C VAL A 510 -9.96 -14.24 0.68
N GLY A 511 -9.98 -13.36 -0.31
CA GLY A 511 -9.23 -13.56 -1.56
C GLY A 511 -7.73 -13.78 -1.33
N GLU A 512 -7.14 -13.06 -0.39
CA GLU A 512 -5.71 -13.17 -0.04
C GLU A 512 -5.36 -14.54 0.52
N VAL A 513 -6.17 -15.01 1.47
CA VAL A 513 -5.96 -16.28 2.14
C VAL A 513 -5.99 -17.41 1.11
N PHE A 514 -6.98 -17.39 0.21
CA PHE A 514 -7.12 -18.39 -0.83
C PHE A 514 -5.99 -18.36 -1.86
N LEU A 515 -5.48 -17.19 -2.21
CA LEU A 515 -4.45 -17.05 -3.24
C LEU A 515 -3.03 -17.17 -2.69
N SER A 516 -2.69 -16.39 -1.66
CA SER A 516 -1.33 -16.21 -1.17
C SER A 516 -0.84 -17.39 -0.33
N ILE A 517 -1.68 -17.88 0.60
CA ILE A 517 -1.29 -19.01 1.46
C ILE A 517 -1.22 -20.28 0.61
N THR A 518 -2.28 -20.56 -0.15
CA THR A 518 -2.31 -21.72 -1.04
C THR A 518 -1.21 -21.65 -2.10
N GLY A 519 -0.94 -20.46 -2.67
CA GLY A 519 0.13 -20.28 -3.66
C GLY A 519 1.52 -20.52 -3.09
N LEU A 520 1.79 -20.05 -1.87
CA LEU A 520 3.07 -20.31 -1.18
C LEU A 520 3.23 -21.80 -0.85
N GLU A 521 2.20 -22.44 -0.29
CA GLU A 521 2.19 -23.87 0.03
C GLU A 521 2.36 -24.74 -1.22
N PHE A 522 1.58 -24.45 -2.28
CA PHE A 522 1.65 -25.14 -3.56
C PHE A 522 3.03 -24.98 -4.20
N SER A 523 3.61 -23.78 -4.14
CA SER A 523 4.96 -23.55 -4.63
C SER A 523 5.97 -24.40 -3.84
N TYR A 524 5.93 -24.35 -2.50
CA TYR A 524 6.88 -25.03 -1.62
C TYR A 524 6.86 -26.56 -1.78
N THR A 525 5.66 -27.15 -1.91
CA THR A 525 5.47 -28.60 -2.05
C THR A 525 5.93 -29.13 -3.39
N GLN A 526 5.97 -28.27 -4.41
CA GLN A 526 6.24 -28.67 -5.77
C GLN A 526 7.64 -28.28 -6.25
N ALA A 527 8.40 -27.52 -5.45
CA ALA A 527 9.77 -27.19 -5.77
C ALA A 527 10.79 -28.28 -5.36
N PRO A 528 11.82 -28.48 -6.19
CA PRO A 528 12.92 -29.38 -5.85
C PRO A 528 13.68 -28.88 -4.60
N PRO A 529 14.20 -29.79 -3.75
CA PRO A 529 14.90 -29.45 -2.51
C PRO A 529 16.08 -28.47 -2.69
N SER A 530 16.75 -28.49 -3.84
CA SER A 530 17.91 -27.66 -4.18
C SER A 530 17.57 -26.23 -4.59
N MET A 531 16.29 -25.88 -4.82
CA MET A 531 15.86 -24.55 -5.29
C MET A 531 14.77 -23.91 -4.42
N LYS A 532 14.60 -24.41 -3.19
CA LYS A 532 13.57 -23.91 -2.26
C LYS A 532 13.72 -22.41 -1.94
N SER A 533 14.93 -21.85 -1.97
CA SER A 533 15.16 -20.40 -1.74
C SER A 533 14.86 -19.56 -2.99
N VAL A 534 15.16 -20.07 -4.20
CA VAL A 534 14.83 -19.44 -5.49
C VAL A 534 13.31 -19.37 -5.74
N MET A 535 12.50 -20.17 -5.04
CA MET A 535 11.04 -20.02 -5.01
C MET A 535 10.56 -18.61 -4.65
N THR A 536 11.39 -17.81 -3.98
CA THR A 536 11.12 -16.39 -3.75
C THR A 536 11.08 -15.52 -5.00
N ARG A 537 11.31 -16.08 -6.21
CA ARG A 537 10.86 -15.45 -7.46
C ARG A 537 9.36 -15.15 -7.47
N TRP A 538 8.55 -15.85 -6.66
CA TRP A 538 7.16 -15.45 -6.37
C TRP A 538 7.06 -14.02 -5.81
N LEU A 539 8.04 -13.55 -5.03
CA LEU A 539 8.08 -12.19 -4.50
C LEU A 539 8.50 -11.15 -5.55
N LEU A 540 9.24 -11.54 -6.60
CA LEU A 540 9.58 -10.64 -7.72
C LEU A 540 8.33 -10.09 -8.42
N THR A 541 7.26 -10.89 -8.46
CA THR A 541 5.97 -10.44 -9.01
C THR A 541 5.36 -9.27 -8.25
N VAL A 542 5.66 -9.14 -6.94
CA VAL A 542 5.24 -7.98 -6.12
C VAL A 542 6.00 -6.73 -6.54
N SER A 543 7.30 -6.88 -6.80
CA SER A 543 8.16 -5.79 -7.27
C SER A 543 7.71 -5.28 -8.64
N MET A 544 7.48 -6.19 -9.60
CA MET A 544 6.95 -5.84 -10.92
C MET A 544 5.59 -5.13 -10.82
N GLY A 545 4.67 -5.65 -9.99
CA GLY A 545 3.39 -4.99 -9.74
C GLY A 545 3.56 -3.55 -9.24
N SER A 546 4.53 -3.31 -8.36
CA SER A 546 4.80 -1.98 -7.81
C SER A 546 5.35 -0.99 -8.85
N VAL A 547 6.09 -1.48 -9.85
CA VAL A 547 6.59 -0.66 -10.98
C VAL A 547 5.46 -0.18 -11.88
N ILE A 548 4.59 -1.10 -12.29
CA ILE A 548 3.44 -0.79 -13.14
C ILE A 548 2.54 0.25 -12.47
N VAL A 549 2.32 0.09 -11.17
CA VAL A 549 1.57 1.02 -10.33
C VAL A 549 2.16 2.41 -10.36
N LEU A 550 3.48 2.52 -10.17
CA LEU A 550 4.20 3.79 -10.29
C LEU A 550 4.02 4.42 -11.69
N VAL A 551 4.10 3.61 -12.75
CA VAL A 551 3.92 4.07 -14.13
C VAL A 551 2.49 4.60 -14.35
N ILE A 552 1.46 3.84 -13.94
CA ILE A 552 0.06 4.25 -14.10
C ILE A 552 -0.21 5.53 -13.31
N ALA A 553 0.16 5.56 -12.02
CA ALA A 553 -0.05 6.73 -11.16
C ALA A 553 0.63 7.99 -11.69
N LYS A 554 1.87 7.89 -12.17
CA LYS A 554 2.59 9.05 -12.75
C LYS A 554 2.12 9.43 -14.15
N SER A 555 1.60 8.49 -14.92
CA SER A 555 1.17 8.76 -16.29
C SER A 555 -0.06 9.67 -16.38
N LYS A 556 -0.83 9.82 -15.28
CA LYS A 556 -2.12 10.55 -15.23
C LYS A 556 -3.06 10.18 -16.39
N MET A 557 -2.91 8.96 -16.96
CA MET A 557 -3.71 8.52 -18.11
C MET A 557 -5.19 8.39 -17.77
N ILE A 558 -5.53 8.19 -16.49
CA ILE A 558 -6.90 8.02 -16.02
C ILE A 558 -7.24 9.17 -15.07
N ALA A 559 -8.11 10.07 -15.53
CA ALA A 559 -8.42 11.31 -14.80
C ALA A 559 -9.26 11.12 -13.52
N ARG A 560 -9.93 9.96 -13.35
CA ARG A 560 -10.74 9.67 -12.15
C ARG A 560 -10.31 8.36 -11.50
N GLN A 561 -10.09 8.42 -10.20
CA GLN A 561 -9.69 7.27 -9.37
C GLN A 561 -10.68 6.09 -9.44
N ALA A 562 -11.99 6.35 -9.61
CA ALA A 562 -12.98 5.28 -9.79
C ALA A 562 -12.73 4.44 -11.06
N HIS A 563 -12.30 5.07 -12.16
CA HIS A 563 -11.97 4.37 -13.39
C HIS A 563 -10.66 3.57 -13.25
N GLU A 564 -9.73 4.01 -12.42
CA GLU A 564 -8.53 3.23 -12.10
C GLU A 564 -8.91 1.91 -11.41
N PHE A 565 -9.80 1.95 -10.42
CA PHE A 565 -10.27 0.73 -9.75
C PHE A 565 -10.97 -0.25 -10.71
N LEU A 566 -11.76 0.25 -11.67
CA LEU A 566 -12.37 -0.58 -12.70
C LEU A 566 -11.36 -1.15 -13.69
N PHE A 567 -10.38 -0.34 -14.10
CA PHE A 567 -9.30 -0.78 -14.97
C PHE A 567 -8.53 -1.96 -14.34
N PHE A 568 -8.23 -1.85 -13.04
CA PHE A 568 -7.67 -2.96 -12.27
C PHE A 568 -8.64 -4.15 -12.26
N ALA A 569 -9.88 -3.99 -11.79
CA ALA A 569 -10.84 -5.11 -11.74
C ALA A 569 -10.94 -5.90 -13.07
N ALA A 570 -10.93 -5.21 -14.21
CA ALA A 570 -10.95 -5.82 -15.54
C ALA A 570 -9.68 -6.64 -15.80
N LEU A 571 -8.52 -6.13 -15.40
CA LEU A 571 -7.23 -6.77 -15.58
C LEU A 571 -7.09 -8.03 -14.68
N ILE A 572 -7.57 -8.04 -13.41
CA ILE A 572 -7.71 -9.28 -12.63
C ILE A 572 -8.66 -10.24 -13.33
N GLY A 573 -9.76 -9.76 -13.90
CA GLY A 573 -10.71 -10.60 -14.63
C GLY A 573 -10.02 -11.38 -15.75
N VAL A 574 -9.26 -10.66 -16.59
CA VAL A 574 -8.44 -11.24 -17.65
C VAL A 574 -7.38 -12.20 -17.08
N ALA A 575 -6.70 -11.81 -15.98
CA ALA A 575 -5.76 -12.67 -15.26
C ALA A 575 -6.36 -14.02 -14.93
N THR A 576 -7.56 -13.98 -14.35
CA THR A 576 -8.24 -15.13 -13.79
C THR A 576 -8.68 -16.09 -14.88
N ILE A 577 -9.15 -15.56 -16.01
CA ILE A 577 -9.48 -16.36 -17.19
C ILE A 577 -8.24 -17.06 -17.72
N ILE A 578 -7.14 -16.33 -17.91
CA ILE A 578 -5.86 -16.91 -18.34
C ILE A 578 -5.42 -17.99 -17.33
N PHE A 579 -5.54 -17.75 -16.03
CA PHE A 579 -5.20 -18.73 -14.98
C PHE A 579 -5.96 -20.03 -15.18
N ALA A 580 -7.28 -19.91 -15.31
CA ALA A 580 -8.17 -21.03 -15.34
C ALA A 580 -7.93 -21.88 -16.59
N LEU A 581 -7.60 -21.25 -17.71
CA LEU A 581 -7.20 -21.94 -18.94
C LEU A 581 -5.88 -22.67 -18.78
N LEU A 582 -4.86 -22.02 -18.20
CA LEU A 582 -3.55 -22.63 -17.96
C LEU A 582 -3.62 -23.78 -16.95
N ALA A 583 -4.43 -23.62 -15.90
CA ALA A 583 -4.66 -24.60 -14.85
C ALA A 583 -5.23 -25.93 -15.38
N ARG A 584 -6.01 -25.92 -16.47
CA ARG A 584 -6.63 -27.14 -17.03
C ARG A 584 -5.61 -28.16 -17.52
N GLY A 585 -4.44 -27.71 -17.97
CA GLY A 585 -3.37 -28.58 -18.48
C GLY A 585 -2.34 -29.00 -17.43
N TYR A 586 -2.50 -28.59 -16.17
CA TYR A 586 -1.49 -28.80 -15.15
C TYR A 586 -1.59 -30.20 -14.50
N LYS A 587 -0.46 -30.93 -14.50
CA LYS A 587 -0.29 -32.20 -13.77
C LYS A 587 0.60 -31.97 -12.54
N PRO A 588 0.11 -32.20 -11.31
CA PRO A 588 0.93 -32.09 -10.09
C PRO A 588 2.08 -33.10 -10.10
N VAL A 589 3.25 -32.68 -9.58
CA VAL A 589 4.39 -33.56 -9.35
C VAL A 589 4.24 -34.19 -7.97
N ASP A 590 4.48 -35.50 -7.87
CA ASP A 590 4.46 -36.22 -6.60
C ASP A 590 5.76 -35.91 -5.82
N PRO A 591 5.68 -35.40 -4.57
CA PRO A 591 6.86 -35.15 -3.75
C PRO A 591 7.81 -36.34 -3.59
N ASP A 592 7.29 -37.57 -3.68
CA ASP A 592 8.08 -38.81 -3.55
C ASP A 592 8.91 -39.15 -4.81
N GLU A 593 8.67 -38.46 -5.92
CA GLU A 593 9.46 -38.61 -7.14
C GLU A 593 10.88 -38.01 -6.97
N PHE A 594 11.00 -36.91 -6.23
CA PHE A 594 12.28 -36.25 -5.96
C PHE A 594 13.23 -37.07 -5.07
N THR A 595 12.70 -37.93 -4.21
CA THR A 595 13.49 -38.81 -3.34
C THR A 595 14.01 -40.03 -4.08
N ARG A 596 13.24 -40.58 -5.02
CA ARG A 596 13.66 -41.69 -5.90
C ARG A 596 14.81 -41.27 -6.81
N ASP A 597 14.69 -40.13 -7.48
CA ASP A 597 15.72 -39.56 -8.36
C ASP A 597 17.05 -39.31 -7.63
N LYS A 598 16.98 -38.93 -6.34
CA LYS A 598 18.17 -38.70 -5.51
C LYS A 598 18.84 -40.02 -5.11
N GLY A 599 18.05 -41.04 -4.78
CA GLY A 599 18.56 -42.38 -4.46
C GLY A 599 19.23 -43.07 -5.66
N GLU A 600 18.70 -42.88 -6.87
CA GLU A 600 19.29 -43.40 -8.10
C GLU A 600 20.60 -42.69 -8.46
N ASN A 601 20.64 -41.35 -8.41
CA ASN A 601 21.88 -40.59 -8.64
C ASN A 601 22.99 -40.89 -7.61
N GLU A 602 22.63 -41.24 -6.37
CA GLU A 602 23.61 -41.66 -5.35
C GLU A 602 24.08 -43.11 -5.55
N ARG A 603 23.29 -43.97 -6.21
CA ARG A 603 23.71 -45.32 -6.64
C ARG A 603 24.63 -45.26 -7.86
N GLU A 604 24.28 -44.50 -8.89
CA GLU A 604 25.12 -44.28 -10.10
C GLU A 604 26.46 -43.59 -9.82
N LYS A 605 26.62 -42.92 -8.67
CA LYS A 605 27.90 -42.34 -8.24
C LYS A 605 28.75 -43.27 -7.37
N ARG A 606 28.15 -44.36 -6.90
CA ARG A 606 28.83 -45.38 -6.09
C ARG A 606 29.27 -46.58 -6.93
N GLU A 607 28.61 -46.78 -8.07
CA GLU A 607 29.11 -47.56 -9.20
C GLU A 607 30.09 -46.73 -10.03
#